data_AF-A0A8T3N6U9-F1
#
_entry.id   AF-A0A8T3N6U9-F1
#
_cell.length_a   1.000
_cell.length_b   1.000
_cell.length_c   1.000
_cell.angle_alpha   90.00
_cell.angle_beta   90.00
_cell.angle_gamma   90.00
#
_symmetry.space_group_name_H-M   'P 1'
#
loop_
_entity.id
_entity.type
_entity.pdbx_description
1 polymer ?
#
loop_
_entity_poly.entity_id
_entity_poly.type
_entity_poly.pdbx_seq_one_letter_code
_entity_poly.pdbx_strand_id
1 'polypeptide(L)'
;MGTLPGDSARRSVDQTVIGVYWGYDGASGLGTPPRLYNQIVRRLAENRGNLAKDNARLFALVNVAMADAGILAWDEKYRHDLWRPVLGIREHDSSMGPGANEGKSDIDNESQADWLPLGAPSTNSVGKKDVTPPFPAYPSGHATFGAAAFHMTRLFYGTAIGNRKKDDLFDGLYFVSDEFNGVNKDNTGAVRPRHARSFEKGGLWQMIEENGRSRVYLGVHWLFDAFAVKEDGSPDLARKVDGKFIGDVPLGIQIAEDIFNAGGGKAPMKSTVGPRP
;
A
#
# COMPACT_ATOMS: atom_id res chain seq x y z
N MET A 1 -6.58 6.18 -30.78
CA MET A 1 -6.24 5.32 -29.63
C MET A 1 -5.26 6.14 -28.81
N GLY A 2 -5.74 6.78 -27.74
CA GLY A 2 -4.97 7.74 -26.96
C GLY A 2 -3.89 7.01 -26.19
N THR A 3 -2.75 6.78 -26.82
CA THR A 3 -1.55 6.39 -26.09
C THR A 3 -1.06 7.61 -25.32
N LEU A 4 -0.63 7.41 -24.07
CA LEU A 4 0.14 8.43 -23.33
C LEU A 4 1.15 9.11 -24.28
N PRO A 5 1.41 10.43 -24.13
CA PRO A 5 2.42 11.14 -24.89
C PRO A 5 3.70 10.31 -25.02
N GLY A 6 4.34 10.27 -26.19
CA GLY A 6 5.46 9.34 -26.47
C GLY A 6 6.68 9.50 -25.56
N ASP A 7 6.74 10.62 -24.85
CA ASP A 7 7.68 11.05 -23.82
C ASP A 7 7.26 10.69 -22.37
N SER A 8 6.05 10.17 -22.18
CA SER A 8 5.58 9.66 -20.89
C SER A 8 6.32 8.38 -20.54
N ALA A 9 7.03 8.39 -19.41
CA ALA A 9 7.76 7.23 -18.94
C ALA A 9 6.80 6.06 -18.68
N ARG A 10 6.96 4.99 -19.46
CA ARG A 10 6.25 3.73 -19.21
C ARG A 10 6.73 3.12 -17.89
N ARG A 11 5.84 2.39 -17.22
CA ARG A 11 6.20 1.60 -16.03
C ARG A 11 7.39 0.70 -16.35
N SER A 12 8.43 0.74 -15.53
CA SER A 12 9.60 -0.12 -15.68
C SER A 12 9.30 -1.57 -15.28
N VAL A 13 10.22 -2.49 -15.62
CA VAL A 13 10.14 -3.89 -15.17
C VAL A 13 10.15 -3.95 -13.65
N ASP A 14 11.04 -3.21 -13.00
CA ASP A 14 11.15 -3.16 -11.54
C ASP A 14 9.87 -2.63 -10.88
N GLN A 15 9.28 -1.56 -11.43
CA GLN A 15 8.01 -1.03 -10.94
C GLN A 15 6.86 -2.04 -11.09
N THR A 16 6.85 -2.81 -12.18
CA THR A 16 5.87 -3.90 -12.37
C THR A 16 6.04 -4.99 -11.32
N VAL A 17 7.29 -5.40 -11.05
CA VAL A 17 7.61 -6.37 -10.01
C VAL A 17 7.18 -5.85 -8.64
N ILE A 18 7.52 -4.60 -8.28
CA ILE A 18 7.09 -3.98 -7.01
C ILE A 18 5.56 -3.98 -6.90
N GLY A 19 4.85 -3.59 -7.97
CA GLY A 19 3.39 -3.60 -8.00
C GLY A 19 2.81 -4.97 -7.62
N VAL A 20 3.27 -6.02 -8.27
CA VAL A 20 2.77 -7.39 -8.04
C VAL A 20 3.28 -7.96 -6.71
N TYR A 21 4.49 -7.62 -6.26
CA TYR A 21 5.13 -8.18 -5.06
C TYR A 21 4.31 -7.91 -3.79
N TRP A 22 3.65 -6.74 -3.75
CA TRP A 22 2.78 -6.27 -2.66
C TRP A 22 1.28 -6.50 -2.96
N GLY A 23 0.94 -7.41 -3.89
CA GLY A 23 -0.42 -7.73 -4.33
C GLY A 23 -1.32 -8.21 -3.19
N TYR A 24 -1.26 -9.52 -2.87
CA TYR A 24 -2.02 -10.16 -1.77
C TYR A 24 -3.47 -9.69 -1.70
N ASP A 25 -4.11 -9.59 -2.86
CA ASP A 25 -5.43 -8.98 -3.04
C ASP A 25 -6.58 -10.00 -2.82
N GLY A 26 -6.44 -10.88 -1.82
CA GLY A 26 -7.41 -11.95 -1.55
C GLY A 26 -7.30 -13.14 -2.50
N ALA A 27 -6.17 -13.28 -3.21
CA ALA A 27 -5.95 -14.34 -4.17
C ALA A 27 -5.85 -15.73 -3.50
N SER A 28 -6.25 -16.77 -4.24
CA SER A 28 -6.28 -18.16 -3.75
C SER A 28 -4.88 -18.61 -3.33
N GLY A 29 -4.74 -19.09 -2.09
CA GLY A 29 -3.47 -19.53 -1.50
C GLY A 29 -2.56 -18.40 -0.99
N LEU A 30 -2.91 -17.13 -1.19
CA LEU A 30 -2.12 -15.98 -0.72
C LEU A 30 -2.81 -15.19 0.39
N GLY A 31 -4.14 -15.09 0.38
CA GLY A 31 -4.89 -14.31 1.35
C GLY A 31 -4.75 -12.80 1.13
N THR A 32 -4.85 -12.03 2.22
CA THR A 32 -4.93 -10.56 2.22
C THR A 32 -3.62 -9.89 2.67
N PRO A 33 -3.44 -8.56 2.49
CA PRO A 33 -2.18 -7.88 2.79
C PRO A 33 -1.68 -8.05 4.25
N PRO A 34 -2.54 -8.09 5.29
CA PRO A 34 -2.10 -8.41 6.65
C PRO A 34 -1.33 -9.74 6.80
N ARG A 35 -1.59 -10.74 5.94
CA ARG A 35 -0.80 -11.98 5.91
C ARG A 35 0.63 -11.70 5.47
N LEU A 36 0.83 -10.96 4.38
CA LEU A 36 2.16 -10.56 3.88
C LEU A 36 2.95 -9.82 4.96
N TYR A 37 2.34 -8.82 5.59
CA TYR A 37 3.02 -8.03 6.60
C TYR A 37 3.43 -8.87 7.81
N ASN A 38 2.56 -9.77 8.29
CA ASN A 38 2.91 -10.72 9.33
C ASN A 38 4.03 -11.69 8.90
N GLN A 39 4.07 -12.17 7.65
CA GLN A 39 5.16 -13.02 7.16
C GLN A 39 6.52 -12.30 7.25
N ILE A 40 6.57 -11.01 6.89
CA ILE A 40 7.79 -10.19 6.97
C ILE A 40 8.19 -9.92 8.42
N VAL A 41 7.23 -9.53 9.28
CA VAL A 41 7.50 -9.29 10.70
C VAL A 41 7.99 -10.56 11.40
N ARG A 42 7.43 -11.73 11.07
CA ARG A 42 7.92 -13.03 11.54
C ARG A 42 9.36 -13.30 11.12
N ARG A 43 9.69 -13.06 9.85
CA ARG A 43 11.06 -13.24 9.34
C ARG A 43 12.07 -12.39 10.11
N LEU A 44 11.71 -11.15 10.41
CA LEU A 44 12.55 -10.27 11.22
C LEU A 44 12.64 -10.74 12.68
N ALA A 45 11.54 -11.14 13.30
CA ALA A 45 11.49 -11.62 14.67
C ALA A 45 12.33 -12.88 14.90
N GLU A 46 12.29 -13.82 13.95
CA GLU A 46 13.13 -15.02 13.92
C GLU A 46 14.61 -14.64 13.85
N ASN A 47 14.98 -13.68 12.97
CA ASN A 47 16.36 -13.22 12.85
C ASN A 47 16.87 -12.48 14.10
N ARG A 48 15.99 -11.76 14.80
CA ARG A 48 16.32 -11.04 16.04
C ARG A 48 16.40 -11.95 17.27
N GLY A 49 16.08 -13.25 17.11
CA GLY A 49 16.11 -14.20 18.22
C GLY A 49 15.07 -13.90 19.30
N ASN A 50 13.93 -13.30 18.92
CA ASN A 50 12.87 -12.96 19.87
C ASN A 50 12.41 -14.19 20.68
N LEU A 51 12.24 -14.03 21.99
CA LEU A 51 11.62 -15.05 22.83
C LEU A 51 10.10 -15.05 22.65
N ALA A 52 9.42 -16.08 23.16
CA ALA A 52 7.96 -16.19 23.08
C ALA A 52 7.23 -14.95 23.64
N LYS A 53 7.71 -14.40 24.76
CA LYS A 53 7.15 -13.16 25.36
C LYS A 53 7.34 -11.93 24.46
N ASP A 54 8.47 -11.86 23.74
CA ASP A 54 8.79 -10.74 22.85
C ASP A 54 7.90 -10.80 21.62
N ASN A 55 7.70 -12.01 21.07
CA ASN A 55 6.76 -12.27 19.98
C ASN A 55 5.32 -11.97 20.38
N ALA A 56 4.88 -12.37 21.58
CA ALA A 56 3.53 -12.05 22.07
C ALA A 56 3.29 -10.53 22.07
N ARG A 57 4.25 -9.75 22.59
CA ARG A 57 4.17 -8.28 22.58
C ARG A 57 4.24 -7.69 21.17
N LEU A 58 5.19 -8.14 20.34
CA LEU A 58 5.36 -7.65 18.97
C LEU A 58 4.10 -7.88 18.13
N PHE A 59 3.58 -9.10 18.10
CA PHE A 59 2.41 -9.44 17.29
C PHE A 59 1.12 -8.82 17.84
N ALA A 60 1.00 -8.60 19.15
CA ALA A 60 -0.11 -7.83 19.71
C ALA A 60 -0.06 -6.38 19.23
N LEU A 61 1.09 -5.71 19.34
CA LEU A 61 1.25 -4.32 18.89
C LEU A 61 0.99 -4.18 17.39
N VAL A 62 1.61 -5.03 16.57
CA VAL A 62 1.52 -4.97 15.09
C VAL A 62 0.10 -5.24 14.62
N ASN A 63 -0.58 -6.27 15.14
CA ASN A 63 -1.92 -6.62 14.66
C ASN A 63 -3.01 -5.68 15.19
N VAL A 64 -2.86 -5.10 16.39
CA VAL A 64 -3.77 -4.03 16.84
C VAL A 64 -3.58 -2.77 16.00
N ALA A 65 -2.34 -2.39 15.67
CA ALA A 65 -2.08 -1.26 14.78
C ALA A 65 -2.66 -1.46 13.38
N MET A 66 -2.54 -2.67 12.82
CA MET A 66 -3.20 -2.98 11.54
C MET A 66 -4.74 -2.98 11.67
N ALA A 67 -5.30 -3.46 12.78
CA ALA A 67 -6.75 -3.43 12.98
C ALA A 67 -7.30 -1.99 12.97
N ASP A 68 -6.68 -1.08 13.75
CA ASP A 68 -7.07 0.33 13.79
C ASP A 68 -6.80 1.02 12.43
N ALA A 69 -5.72 0.66 11.73
CA ALA A 69 -5.47 1.13 10.36
C ALA A 69 -6.57 0.71 9.38
N GLY A 70 -7.07 -0.51 9.48
CA GLY A 70 -8.18 -0.99 8.66
C GLY A 70 -9.48 -0.23 8.93
N ILE A 71 -9.80 0.00 10.20
CA ILE A 71 -11.01 0.76 10.60
C ILE A 71 -10.95 2.17 10.03
N LEU A 72 -9.87 2.90 10.28
CA LEU A 72 -9.75 4.30 9.89
C LEU A 72 -9.62 4.49 8.37
N ALA A 73 -8.87 3.61 7.69
CA ALA A 73 -8.77 3.67 6.23
C ALA A 73 -10.12 3.42 5.55
N TRP A 74 -10.93 2.46 6.05
CA TRP A 74 -12.26 2.21 5.48
C TRP A 74 -13.25 3.32 5.78
N ASP A 75 -13.19 3.90 6.98
CA ASP A 75 -14.01 5.04 7.34
C ASP A 75 -13.73 6.25 6.42
N GLU A 76 -12.44 6.57 6.17
CA GLU A 76 -12.08 7.62 5.21
C GLU A 76 -12.46 7.28 3.76
N LYS A 77 -12.34 6.01 3.34
CA LYS A 77 -12.80 5.55 2.02
C LYS A 77 -14.24 5.92 1.72
N TYR A 78 -15.14 5.62 2.65
CA TYR A 78 -16.56 5.86 2.44
C TYR A 78 -16.99 7.28 2.81
N ARG A 79 -16.17 8.04 3.56
CA ARG A 79 -16.38 9.48 3.72
C ARG A 79 -16.10 10.25 2.43
N HIS A 80 -15.02 9.90 1.73
CA HIS A 80 -14.60 10.60 0.52
C HIS A 80 -15.24 10.05 -0.76
N ASP A 81 -15.57 8.76 -0.77
CA ASP A 81 -16.17 8.04 -1.91
C ASP A 81 -15.45 8.29 -3.25
N LEU A 82 -14.11 8.41 -3.19
CA LEU A 82 -13.32 8.82 -4.34
C LEU A 82 -13.20 7.68 -5.37
N TRP A 83 -13.41 8.00 -6.64
CA TRP A 83 -13.26 7.08 -7.77
C TRP A 83 -11.84 6.48 -7.93
N ARG A 84 -11.78 5.32 -8.59
CA ARG A 84 -10.53 4.61 -8.95
C ARG A 84 -9.90 5.20 -10.21
N PRO A 85 -8.58 5.04 -10.44
CA PRO A 85 -7.91 5.55 -11.64
C PRO A 85 -8.56 5.13 -12.95
N VAL A 86 -9.03 3.88 -13.05
CA VAL A 86 -9.71 3.39 -14.26
C VAL A 86 -10.95 4.19 -14.61
N LEU A 87 -11.72 4.64 -13.62
CA LEU A 87 -12.88 5.50 -13.86
C LEU A 87 -12.43 6.93 -14.09
N GLY A 88 -11.57 7.48 -13.23
CA GLY A 88 -11.14 8.88 -13.34
C GLY A 88 -10.42 9.22 -14.64
N ILE A 89 -9.62 8.29 -15.21
CA ILE A 89 -8.96 8.48 -16.52
C ILE A 89 -9.95 8.34 -17.67
N ARG A 90 -10.93 7.44 -17.55
CA ARG A 90 -11.92 7.21 -18.61
C ARG A 90 -13.01 8.27 -18.64
N GLU A 91 -13.32 8.88 -17.50
CA GLU A 91 -14.41 9.85 -17.29
C GLU A 91 -13.86 11.23 -16.92
N HIS A 92 -12.63 11.58 -17.34
CA HIS A 92 -12.02 12.87 -16.96
C HIS A 92 -12.73 14.08 -17.57
N ASP A 93 -13.46 13.92 -18.67
CA ASP A 93 -14.24 14.98 -19.29
C ASP A 93 -15.56 15.27 -18.55
N SER A 94 -15.85 16.55 -18.37
CA SER A 94 -17.13 17.12 -17.92
C SER A 94 -18.40 16.57 -18.57
N SER A 95 -18.33 16.12 -19.82
CA SER A 95 -19.47 15.56 -20.56
C SER A 95 -19.61 14.04 -20.38
N MET A 96 -18.82 13.42 -19.50
CA MET A 96 -18.85 11.98 -19.22
C MET A 96 -19.27 11.67 -17.77
N GLY A 97 -19.65 10.41 -17.56
CA GLY A 97 -20.04 9.91 -16.24
C GLY A 97 -21.48 10.25 -15.84
N PRO A 98 -21.95 9.72 -14.69
CA PRO A 98 -23.34 9.86 -14.24
C PRO A 98 -23.72 11.29 -13.85
N GLY A 99 -22.74 12.16 -13.59
CA GLY A 99 -22.93 13.57 -13.23
C GLY A 99 -22.87 14.55 -14.39
N ALA A 100 -22.71 14.08 -15.64
CA ALA A 100 -22.56 14.95 -16.80
C ALA A 100 -23.77 15.87 -16.99
N ASN A 101 -23.53 17.18 -17.05
CA ASN A 101 -24.54 18.22 -17.26
C ASN A 101 -24.22 19.13 -18.46
N GLU A 102 -23.05 18.93 -19.10
CA GLU A 102 -22.62 19.64 -20.29
C GLU A 102 -22.55 18.67 -21.48
N GLY A 103 -23.13 19.06 -22.62
CA GLY A 103 -23.00 18.31 -23.86
C GLY A 103 -21.80 18.80 -24.66
N LYS A 104 -20.85 17.91 -24.97
CA LYS A 104 -19.71 18.17 -25.86
C LYS A 104 -19.63 17.08 -26.94
N SER A 105 -19.27 17.48 -28.15
CA SER A 105 -19.14 16.55 -29.29
C SER A 105 -17.77 15.88 -29.32
N ASP A 106 -16.74 16.57 -28.84
CA ASP A 106 -15.39 16.08 -28.61
C ASP A 106 -15.18 15.78 -27.13
N ILE A 107 -14.35 14.77 -26.86
CA ILE A 107 -13.88 14.41 -25.53
C ILE A 107 -12.43 14.86 -25.41
N ASP A 108 -12.07 15.45 -24.28
CA ASP A 108 -10.71 15.91 -24.01
C ASP A 108 -9.68 14.78 -24.22
N ASN A 109 -8.54 15.12 -24.84
CA ASN A 109 -7.43 14.18 -25.10
C ASN A 109 -6.72 13.69 -23.83
N GLU A 110 -6.95 14.36 -22.69
CA GLU A 110 -6.53 13.89 -21.37
C GLU A 110 -7.38 12.70 -20.88
N SER A 111 -8.57 12.47 -21.46
CA SER A 111 -9.36 11.26 -21.23
C SER A 111 -8.89 10.10 -22.10
N GLN A 112 -8.84 8.89 -21.54
CA GLN A 112 -8.53 7.67 -22.28
C GLN A 112 -9.58 6.59 -22.01
N ALA A 113 -10.65 6.59 -22.80
CA ALA A 113 -11.82 5.71 -22.62
C ALA A 113 -11.49 4.20 -22.66
N ASP A 114 -10.41 3.81 -23.34
CA ASP A 114 -9.94 2.43 -23.45
C ASP A 114 -8.81 2.08 -22.46
N TRP A 115 -8.37 3.02 -21.62
CA TRP A 115 -7.29 2.79 -20.66
C TRP A 115 -7.61 1.64 -19.70
N LEU A 116 -6.63 0.77 -19.46
CA LEU A 116 -6.74 -0.34 -18.51
C LEU A 116 -5.56 -0.31 -17.53
N PRO A 117 -5.81 -0.52 -16.23
CA PRO A 117 -4.73 -0.69 -15.26
C PRO A 117 -4.02 -2.03 -15.50
N LEU A 118 -2.83 -2.20 -14.91
CA LEU A 118 -2.26 -3.54 -14.76
C LEU A 118 -3.19 -4.42 -13.90
N GLY A 119 -3.79 -3.81 -12.87
CA GLY A 119 -4.81 -4.43 -12.03
C GLY A 119 -4.24 -5.16 -10.81
N ALA A 120 -5.09 -5.38 -9.83
CA ALA A 120 -4.83 -6.27 -8.70
C ALA A 120 -4.71 -7.72 -9.21
N PRO A 121 -3.60 -8.42 -8.95
CA PRO A 121 -3.35 -9.73 -9.56
C PRO A 121 -4.37 -10.80 -9.16
N SER A 122 -5.01 -11.43 -10.15
CA SER A 122 -5.89 -12.60 -9.98
C SER A 122 -5.08 -13.89 -9.88
N THR A 123 -4.13 -13.92 -8.94
CA THR A 123 -3.18 -15.02 -8.75
C THR A 123 -3.90 -16.35 -8.48
N ASN A 124 -3.38 -17.43 -9.07
CA ASN A 124 -3.95 -18.78 -9.02
C ASN A 124 -5.39 -18.89 -9.55
N SER A 125 -5.84 -17.94 -10.37
CA SER A 125 -7.17 -17.92 -10.98
C SER A 125 -7.07 -17.80 -12.51
N VAL A 126 -6.66 -18.90 -13.16
CA VAL A 126 -6.45 -18.94 -14.62
C VAL A 126 -7.73 -18.54 -15.37
N GLY A 127 -7.59 -17.62 -16.32
CA GLY A 127 -8.70 -17.09 -17.12
C GLY A 127 -9.50 -15.96 -16.46
N LYS A 128 -9.23 -15.63 -15.19
CA LYS A 128 -9.82 -14.44 -14.55
C LYS A 128 -8.93 -13.21 -14.78
N LYS A 129 -9.51 -12.12 -15.27
CA LYS A 129 -8.78 -10.85 -15.44
C LYS A 129 -8.30 -10.31 -14.09
N ASP A 130 -7.23 -9.54 -14.11
CA ASP A 130 -6.84 -8.71 -12.97
C ASP A 130 -7.92 -7.65 -12.74
N VAL A 131 -8.11 -7.26 -11.48
CA VAL A 131 -9.30 -6.50 -11.06
C VAL A 131 -8.94 -5.15 -10.47
N THR A 132 -9.90 -4.22 -10.50
CA THR A 132 -9.86 -3.05 -9.62
C THR A 132 -10.67 -3.39 -8.36
N PRO A 133 -10.11 -3.26 -7.14
CA PRO A 133 -10.83 -3.64 -5.93
C PRO A 133 -12.15 -2.86 -5.74
N PRO A 134 -13.23 -3.51 -5.27
CA PRO A 134 -14.60 -2.99 -5.30
C PRO A 134 -14.91 -2.07 -4.10
N PHE A 135 -14.10 -1.05 -3.88
CA PHE A 135 -14.27 -0.04 -2.85
C PHE A 135 -13.55 1.26 -3.24
N PRO A 136 -13.91 2.42 -2.65
CA PRO A 136 -13.34 3.72 -2.99
C PRO A 136 -11.80 3.77 -2.93
N ALA A 137 -11.21 4.66 -3.72
CA ALA A 137 -9.76 4.76 -3.88
C ALA A 137 -9.10 5.42 -2.67
N TYR A 138 -9.53 6.63 -2.31
CA TYR A 138 -8.84 7.40 -1.27
C TYR A 138 -9.34 7.05 0.12
N PRO A 139 -8.46 6.70 1.07
CA PRO A 139 -7.02 6.50 0.90
C PRO A 139 -6.64 5.03 0.63
N SER A 140 -5.37 4.71 0.36
CA SER A 140 -4.95 3.33 0.04
C SER A 140 -4.81 2.44 1.28
N GLY A 141 -5.66 1.42 1.40
CA GLY A 141 -5.60 0.48 2.53
C GLY A 141 -4.25 -0.24 2.66
N HIS A 142 -3.64 -0.67 1.55
CA HIS A 142 -2.27 -1.24 1.57
C HIS A 142 -1.29 -0.26 2.20
N ALA A 143 -1.33 1.03 1.79
CA ALA A 143 -0.45 2.06 2.33
C ALA A 143 -0.62 2.21 3.85
N THR A 144 -1.86 2.27 4.35
CA THR A 144 -2.17 2.38 5.79
C THR A 144 -1.71 1.16 6.57
N PHE A 145 -2.08 -0.05 6.12
CA PHE A 145 -1.76 -1.29 6.82
C PHE A 145 -0.24 -1.51 6.87
N GLY A 146 0.44 -1.37 5.73
CA GLY A 146 1.89 -1.58 5.66
C GLY A 146 2.65 -0.55 6.49
N ALA A 147 2.25 0.72 6.43
CA ALA A 147 2.82 1.77 7.28
C ALA A 147 2.61 1.48 8.77
N ALA A 148 1.41 1.10 9.19
CA ALA A 148 1.12 0.75 10.58
C ALA A 148 1.93 -0.46 11.06
N ALA A 149 1.96 -1.54 10.28
CA ALA A 149 2.66 -2.78 10.63
C ALA A 149 4.17 -2.58 10.75
N PHE A 150 4.79 -1.99 9.72
CA PHE A 150 6.23 -1.85 9.63
C PHE A 150 6.75 -0.73 10.53
N HIS A 151 6.01 0.37 10.69
CA HIS A 151 6.40 1.41 11.64
C HIS A 151 6.24 0.97 13.09
N MET A 152 5.17 0.24 13.43
CA MET A 152 5.05 -0.37 14.77
C MET A 152 6.21 -1.34 15.05
N THR A 153 6.63 -2.11 14.04
CA THR A 153 7.79 -3.00 14.16
C THR A 153 9.10 -2.21 14.35
N ARG A 154 9.29 -1.10 13.65
CA ARG A 154 10.40 -0.16 13.85
C ARG A 154 10.44 0.35 15.29
N LEU A 155 9.29 0.81 15.82
CA LEU A 155 9.17 1.30 17.20
C LEU A 155 9.50 0.20 18.22
N PHE A 156 9.00 -1.02 18.00
CA PHE A 156 9.29 -2.17 18.86
C PHE A 156 10.79 -2.44 18.98
N TYR A 157 11.54 -2.33 17.88
CA TYR A 157 12.99 -2.53 17.83
C TYR A 157 13.81 -1.26 18.14
N GLY A 158 13.19 -0.22 18.71
CA GLY A 158 13.91 0.93 19.27
C GLY A 158 14.09 2.11 18.32
N THR A 159 13.43 2.12 17.16
CA THR A 159 13.34 3.34 16.35
C THR A 159 12.57 4.40 17.12
N ALA A 160 13.14 5.60 17.24
CA ALA A 160 12.47 6.72 17.92
C ALA A 160 11.18 7.14 17.19
N ILE A 161 10.20 7.58 17.97
CA ILE A 161 8.97 8.19 17.45
C ILE A 161 9.31 9.45 16.66
N GLY A 162 8.59 9.69 15.58
CA GLY A 162 8.87 10.77 14.63
C GLY A 162 10.01 10.45 13.65
N ASN A 163 10.73 9.32 13.81
CA ASN A 163 11.79 8.95 12.87
C ASN A 163 11.20 8.42 11.55
N ARG A 164 11.49 9.13 10.47
CA ARG A 164 11.09 8.84 9.08
C ARG A 164 12.29 8.47 8.19
N LYS A 165 13.41 8.06 8.77
CA LYS A 165 14.62 7.68 8.04
C LYS A 165 14.63 6.18 7.75
N LYS A 166 15.38 5.79 6.72
CA LYS A 166 15.76 4.39 6.45
C LYS A 166 16.38 3.75 7.70
N ASP A 167 16.12 2.47 7.87
CA ASP A 167 16.63 1.65 8.97
C ASP A 167 17.42 0.45 8.43
N ASP A 168 18.16 -0.20 9.32
CA ASP A 168 18.98 -1.38 9.05
C ASP A 168 18.30 -2.66 9.58
N LEU A 169 17.02 -2.60 9.94
CA LEU A 169 16.38 -3.71 10.66
C LEU A 169 16.37 -5.00 9.85
N PHE A 170 16.35 -4.87 8.52
CA PHE A 170 16.29 -5.96 7.55
C PHE A 170 17.62 -6.21 6.81
N ASP A 171 18.73 -5.66 7.29
CA ASP A 171 20.06 -5.89 6.69
C ASP A 171 20.49 -7.35 6.82
N GLY A 172 21.09 -7.90 5.77
CA GLY A 172 21.46 -9.31 5.68
C GLY A 172 20.27 -10.28 5.54
N LEU A 173 19.04 -9.77 5.39
CA LEU A 173 17.84 -10.55 5.17
C LEU A 173 17.29 -10.40 3.76
N TYR A 174 16.53 -11.40 3.36
CA TYR A 174 15.69 -11.36 2.18
C TYR A 174 14.30 -11.89 2.49
N PHE A 175 13.33 -11.49 1.67
CA PHE A 175 11.96 -11.99 1.68
C PHE A 175 11.54 -12.45 0.28
N VAL A 176 10.68 -13.47 0.22
CA VAL A 176 10.08 -13.96 -1.02
C VAL A 176 8.58 -13.80 -0.86
N SER A 177 8.00 -12.89 -1.65
CA SER A 177 6.54 -12.74 -1.74
C SER A 177 5.92 -14.01 -2.32
N ASP A 178 4.77 -14.42 -1.82
CA ASP A 178 4.02 -15.53 -2.41
C ASP A 178 3.54 -15.20 -3.83
N GLU A 179 3.50 -13.91 -4.20
CA GLU A 179 3.25 -13.50 -5.58
C GLU A 179 4.42 -13.85 -6.52
N PHE A 180 5.61 -14.12 -5.98
CA PHE A 180 6.84 -14.46 -6.73
C PHE A 180 7.63 -15.56 -6.03
N ASN A 181 6.98 -16.68 -5.70
CA ASN A 181 7.62 -17.79 -4.98
C ASN A 181 8.12 -18.94 -5.88
N GLY A 182 7.94 -18.85 -7.21
CA GLY A 182 8.31 -19.93 -8.13
C GLY A 182 7.27 -21.06 -8.21
N VAL A 183 6.10 -20.89 -7.58
CA VAL A 183 5.03 -21.90 -7.51
C VAL A 183 3.70 -21.32 -7.98
N ASN A 184 3.31 -20.17 -7.44
CA ASN A 184 2.05 -19.53 -7.76
C ASN A 184 2.03 -19.04 -9.21
N LYS A 185 0.83 -19.10 -9.80
CA LYS A 185 0.62 -18.80 -11.21
C LYS A 185 -0.11 -17.48 -11.38
N ASP A 186 0.23 -16.74 -12.42
CA ASP A 186 -0.55 -15.59 -12.85
C ASP A 186 -1.91 -16.00 -13.44
N ASN A 187 -2.68 -15.02 -13.86
CA ASN A 187 -4.00 -15.22 -14.46
C ASN A 187 -3.98 -15.89 -15.84
N THR A 188 -2.82 -16.02 -16.49
CA THR A 188 -2.64 -16.77 -17.74
C THR A 188 -2.27 -18.24 -17.48
N GLY A 189 -1.93 -18.58 -16.23
CA GLY A 189 -1.45 -19.90 -15.84
C GLY A 189 0.07 -20.05 -15.87
N ALA A 190 0.81 -19.00 -16.22
CA ALA A 190 2.26 -19.01 -16.17
C ALA A 190 2.74 -18.95 -14.71
N VAL A 191 3.71 -19.80 -14.36
CA VAL A 191 4.33 -19.78 -13.03
C VAL A 191 5.13 -18.50 -12.89
N ARG A 192 4.87 -17.72 -11.83
CA ARG A 192 5.66 -16.52 -11.57
C ARG A 192 7.02 -16.91 -10.99
N PRO A 193 8.12 -16.29 -11.47
CA PRO A 193 9.46 -16.65 -11.07
C PRO A 193 9.65 -16.43 -9.58
N ARG A 194 10.55 -17.22 -8.98
CA ARG A 194 10.97 -17.00 -7.59
C ARG A 194 11.83 -15.74 -7.51
N HIS A 195 11.37 -14.73 -6.78
CA HIS A 195 12.10 -13.48 -6.60
C HIS A 195 12.35 -13.19 -5.12
N ALA A 196 13.58 -13.48 -4.68
CA ALA A 196 14.06 -13.07 -3.35
C ALA A 196 14.53 -11.62 -3.40
N ARG A 197 13.98 -10.78 -2.53
CA ARG A 197 14.34 -9.36 -2.41
C ARG A 197 15.00 -9.11 -1.07
N SER A 198 16.15 -8.45 -1.10
CA SER A 198 16.74 -7.81 0.06
C SER A 198 16.31 -6.35 0.11
N PHE A 199 16.39 -5.77 1.31
CA PHE A 199 16.06 -4.37 1.58
C PHE A 199 17.22 -3.71 2.33
N GLU A 200 18.44 -3.97 1.86
CA GLU A 200 19.67 -3.50 2.51
C GLU A 200 19.72 -1.97 2.55
N LYS A 201 20.09 -1.41 3.70
CA LYS A 201 20.22 0.04 3.95
C LYS A 201 18.91 0.84 3.76
N GLY A 202 17.80 0.14 3.50
CA GLY A 202 16.46 0.70 3.38
C GLY A 202 15.51 0.17 4.44
N GLY A 203 15.68 -1.10 4.81
CA GLY A 203 15.00 -1.77 5.91
C GLY A 203 13.49 -1.74 5.78
N LEU A 204 12.82 -1.65 6.92
CA LEU A 204 11.37 -1.56 6.96
C LEU A 204 10.85 -0.23 6.39
N TRP A 205 11.64 0.83 6.43
CA TRP A 205 11.28 2.10 5.78
C TRP A 205 11.07 1.96 4.27
N GLN A 206 12.01 1.30 3.58
CA GLN A 206 11.89 1.06 2.15
C GLN A 206 10.65 0.23 1.84
N MET A 207 10.34 -0.76 2.68
CA MET A 207 9.11 -1.55 2.53
C MET A 207 7.84 -0.71 2.67
N ILE A 208 7.80 0.26 3.58
CA ILE A 208 6.66 1.21 3.72
C ILE A 208 6.48 2.00 2.42
N GLU A 209 7.56 2.58 1.89
CA GLU A 209 7.50 3.40 0.68
C GLU A 209 7.12 2.58 -0.56
N GLU A 210 7.72 1.41 -0.74
CA GLU A 210 7.43 0.53 -1.87
C GLU A 210 6.01 -0.04 -1.81
N ASN A 211 5.55 -0.48 -0.63
CA ASN A 211 4.19 -0.96 -0.46
C ASN A 211 3.16 0.13 -0.80
N GLY A 212 3.40 1.39 -0.39
CA GLY A 212 2.56 2.53 -0.78
C GLY A 212 2.55 2.74 -2.30
N ARG A 213 3.71 2.72 -2.95
CA ARG A 213 3.82 2.94 -4.42
C ARG A 213 3.31 1.78 -5.26
N SER A 214 3.37 0.55 -4.75
CA SER A 214 2.98 -0.66 -5.47
C SER A 214 1.60 -0.52 -6.13
N ARG A 215 0.68 0.15 -5.45
CA ARG A 215 -0.71 0.30 -5.89
C ARG A 215 -0.86 1.28 -7.06
N VAL A 216 0.01 2.28 -7.14
CA VAL A 216 0.15 3.17 -8.29
C VAL A 216 0.71 2.40 -9.47
N TYR A 217 1.72 1.54 -9.24
CA TYR A 217 2.29 0.69 -10.30
C TYR A 217 1.29 -0.32 -10.84
N LEU A 218 0.37 -0.82 -10.01
CA LEU A 218 -0.76 -1.63 -10.47
C LEU A 218 -1.86 -0.81 -11.17
N GLY A 219 -1.85 0.52 -11.06
CA GLY A 219 -2.88 1.41 -11.63
C GLY A 219 -4.21 1.36 -10.89
N VAL A 220 -4.25 0.87 -9.65
CA VAL A 220 -5.48 0.75 -8.85
C VAL A 220 -5.67 1.90 -7.86
N HIS A 221 -4.66 2.74 -7.65
CA HIS A 221 -4.69 3.87 -6.73
C HIS A 221 -3.99 5.10 -7.36
N TRP A 222 -4.46 6.28 -6.98
CA TRP A 222 -3.77 7.54 -7.26
C TRP A 222 -2.53 7.66 -6.37
N LEU A 223 -1.55 8.46 -6.79
CA LEU A 223 -0.33 8.65 -6.00
C LEU A 223 -0.63 9.24 -4.60
N PHE A 224 -1.53 10.21 -4.55
CA PHE A 224 -1.96 10.84 -3.30
C PHE A 224 -2.75 9.91 -2.37
N ASP A 225 -3.25 8.77 -2.85
CA ASP A 225 -3.87 7.76 -1.97
C ASP A 225 -2.83 7.14 -1.01
N ALA A 226 -1.55 7.13 -1.40
CA ALA A 226 -0.45 6.64 -0.58
C ALA A 226 0.23 7.75 0.21
N PHE A 227 0.62 8.85 -0.46
CA PHE A 227 1.25 10.02 0.14
C PHE A 227 1.34 11.18 -0.87
N ALA A 228 1.55 12.39 -0.38
CA ALA A 228 2.04 13.47 -1.23
C ALA A 228 3.46 13.20 -1.74
N VAL A 229 3.84 13.85 -2.84
CA VAL A 229 5.21 13.80 -3.37
C VAL A 229 5.82 15.19 -3.50
N LYS A 230 7.14 15.24 -3.37
CA LYS A 230 7.96 16.42 -3.66
C LYS A 230 8.24 16.51 -5.16
N GLU A 231 8.86 17.60 -5.59
CA GLU A 231 9.26 17.82 -6.98
C GLU A 231 10.19 16.73 -7.52
N ASP A 232 11.04 16.14 -6.67
CA ASP A 232 11.94 15.04 -7.02
C ASP A 232 11.25 13.66 -7.07
N GLY A 233 9.93 13.61 -6.88
CA GLY A 233 9.13 12.40 -6.87
C GLY A 233 9.22 11.58 -5.58
N SER A 234 10.04 11.97 -4.59
CA SER A 234 10.13 11.31 -3.29
C SER A 234 8.89 11.57 -2.42
N PRO A 235 8.55 10.67 -1.47
CA PRO A 235 7.40 10.88 -0.59
C PRO A 235 7.56 12.14 0.27
N ASP A 236 6.51 12.95 0.32
CA ASP A 236 6.34 14.06 1.26
C ASP A 236 5.34 13.67 2.35
N LEU A 237 5.84 12.99 3.38
CA LEU A 237 5.03 12.54 4.51
C LEU A 237 4.69 13.67 5.51
N ALA A 238 5.24 14.88 5.30
CA ALA A 238 5.02 16.02 6.17
C ALA A 238 3.95 16.98 5.63
N ARG A 239 3.64 16.90 4.32
CA ARG A 239 2.64 17.76 3.68
C ARG A 239 1.27 17.59 4.33
N LYS A 240 0.64 18.74 4.62
CA LYS A 240 -0.71 18.84 5.15
C LYS A 240 -1.55 19.80 4.32
N VAL A 241 -2.84 19.51 4.20
CA VAL A 241 -3.88 20.42 3.70
C VAL A 241 -4.94 20.51 4.80
N ASP A 242 -5.29 21.73 5.20
CA ASP A 242 -6.23 22.00 6.30
C ASP A 242 -5.89 21.23 7.60
N GLY A 243 -4.60 21.16 7.93
CA GLY A 243 -4.09 20.49 9.12
C GLY A 243 -4.05 18.95 9.04
N LYS A 244 -4.57 18.35 7.97
CA LYS A 244 -4.58 16.89 7.74
C LYS A 244 -3.46 16.47 6.79
N PHE A 245 -2.82 15.34 7.07
CA PHE A 245 -1.83 14.77 6.15
C PHE A 245 -2.48 14.24 4.87
N ILE A 246 -1.75 14.26 3.77
CA ILE A 246 -2.20 13.69 2.49
C ILE A 246 -1.75 12.24 2.37
N GLY A 247 -2.69 11.35 2.09
CA GLY A 247 -2.45 9.92 1.89
C GLY A 247 -2.22 9.15 3.19
N ASP A 248 -2.16 7.83 3.07
CA ASP A 248 -2.31 6.95 4.23
C ASP A 248 -1.04 6.32 4.79
N VAL A 249 0.11 6.50 4.14
CA VAL A 249 1.38 6.22 4.83
C VAL A 249 1.52 7.07 6.10
N PRO A 250 1.28 8.40 6.05
CA PRO A 250 1.20 9.21 7.27
C PRO A 250 0.14 8.75 8.28
N LEU A 251 -1.04 8.30 7.82
CA LEU A 251 -2.10 7.81 8.72
C LEU A 251 -1.66 6.54 9.46
N GLY A 252 -1.17 5.52 8.75
CA GLY A 252 -0.69 4.28 9.36
C GLY A 252 0.47 4.51 10.34
N ILE A 253 1.39 5.42 10.01
CA ILE A 253 2.47 5.84 10.92
C ILE A 253 1.91 6.47 12.21
N GLN A 254 0.96 7.40 12.10
CA GLN A 254 0.35 8.07 13.26
C GLN A 254 -0.37 7.06 14.16
N ILE A 255 -1.12 6.13 13.58
CA ILE A 255 -1.80 5.06 14.34
C ILE A 255 -0.78 4.23 15.12
N ALA A 256 0.32 3.83 14.48
CA ALA A 256 1.35 3.06 15.16
C ALA A 256 2.01 3.83 16.30
N GLU A 257 2.34 5.11 16.09
CA GLU A 257 2.97 5.96 17.11
C GLU A 257 2.03 6.23 18.29
N ASP A 258 0.75 6.47 18.03
CA ASP A 258 -0.25 6.75 19.05
C ASP A 258 -0.51 5.53 19.94
N ILE A 259 -0.74 4.35 19.33
CA ILE A 259 -0.90 3.08 20.05
C ILE A 259 0.33 2.77 20.91
N PHE A 260 1.53 2.94 20.34
CA PHE A 260 2.76 2.65 21.04
C PHE A 260 2.98 3.62 22.21
N ASN A 261 2.75 4.92 22.01
CA ASN A 261 2.87 5.93 23.06
C ASN A 261 1.88 5.72 24.20
N ALA A 262 0.60 5.51 23.88
CA ALA A 262 -0.44 5.33 24.87
C ALA A 262 -0.18 4.12 25.78
N GLY A 263 0.44 3.06 25.24
CA GLY A 263 0.84 1.88 25.99
C GLY A 263 2.22 1.94 26.64
N GLY A 264 2.95 3.06 26.53
CA GLY A 264 4.34 3.18 26.96
C GLY A 264 5.26 2.14 26.31
N GLY A 265 4.92 1.73 25.08
CA GLY A 265 5.50 0.63 24.33
C GLY A 265 5.18 -0.76 24.89
N LYS A 266 4.66 -0.92 26.10
CA LYS A 266 4.57 -2.23 26.78
C LYS A 266 3.42 -3.10 26.27
N ALA A 267 2.30 -2.50 25.90
CA ALA A 267 1.11 -3.17 25.38
C ALA A 267 0.40 -2.25 24.39
N PRO A 268 -0.37 -2.78 23.42
CA PRO A 268 -1.21 -1.92 22.58
C PRO A 268 -2.32 -1.27 23.42
N MET A 269 -2.52 0.03 23.21
CA MET A 269 -3.67 0.77 23.73
C MET A 269 -4.48 1.33 22.56
N LYS A 270 -5.78 1.55 22.77
CA LYS A 270 -6.68 2.04 21.73
C LYS A 270 -6.17 3.37 21.14
N SER A 271 -5.97 3.42 19.83
CA SER A 271 -5.52 4.63 19.13
C SER A 271 -6.54 5.74 19.26
N THR A 272 -6.15 6.94 19.67
CA THR A 272 -6.94 8.18 19.64
C THR A 272 -6.91 8.90 18.29
N VAL A 273 -6.12 8.40 17.32
CA VAL A 273 -6.09 8.92 15.95
C VAL A 273 -7.49 8.84 15.34
N GLY A 274 -7.93 9.97 14.78
CA GLY A 274 -9.27 10.16 14.25
C GLY A 274 -9.47 9.65 12.81
N PRO A 275 -10.71 9.70 12.32
CA PRO A 275 -11.88 10.28 12.97
C PRO A 275 -12.70 9.22 13.68
N ARG A 276 -13.11 9.51 14.91
CA ARG A 276 -14.25 8.80 15.51
C ARG A 276 -15.31 9.86 15.82
N PRO A 277 -16.59 9.60 15.48
CA PRO A 277 -17.68 10.53 15.70
C PRO A 277 -17.80 10.97 17.17
#